data_AF-N6U226-F1
#
_entry.id   AF-N6U226-F1
#
_cell.length_a   1.000
_cell.length_b   1.000
_cell.length_c   1.000
_cell.angle_alpha   90.00
_cell.angle_beta   90.00
_cell.angle_gamma   90.00
#
_symmetry.space_group_name_H-M   'P 1'
#
loop_
_entity.id
_entity.type
_entity.pdbx_description
1 polymer ?
#
loop_
_entity_poly.entity_id
_entity_poly.type
_entity_poly.pdbx_seq_one_letter_code
_entity_poly.pdbx_strand_id
1 'polypeptide(L)'
;MGMYYNTIIGWAVYYLVASFTSELPWTKCTNEWNTIDCLPVTATAIRPNLNSTTPAKEFFEREVLEQYKSDGLNRMGPIKPALALSVFSVFILVYFSLWKGVKSTGKVSELRAAGAVDSLVVYSRG
;
A
#
# COMPACT_ATOMS: atom_id res chain seq x y z
N MET A 1 -5.82 12.63 8.54
CA MET A 1 -4.52 12.50 7.85
C MET A 1 -4.10 11.05 7.61
N GLY A 2 -4.19 10.14 8.59
CA GLY A 2 -3.71 8.75 8.42
C GLY A 2 -4.36 7.91 7.32
N MET A 3 -5.64 8.14 6.99
CA MET A 3 -6.35 7.32 6.00
C MET A 3 -5.79 7.46 4.57
N TYR A 4 -5.43 8.67 4.13
CA TYR A 4 -4.80 8.88 2.82
C TYR A 4 -3.43 8.20 2.74
N TYR A 5 -2.58 8.39 3.76
CA TYR A 5 -1.26 7.75 3.80
C TYR A 5 -1.35 6.21 3.83
N ASN A 6 -2.30 5.65 4.58
CA ASN A 6 -2.55 4.22 4.62
C ASN A 6 -2.95 3.66 3.25
N THR A 7 -3.75 4.41 2.46
CA THR A 7 -4.10 4.03 1.10
C THR A 7 -2.88 4.01 0.17
N ILE A 8 -2.04 5.05 0.22
CA ILE A 8 -0.80 5.12 -0.60
C ILE A 8 0.16 3.98 -0.24
N ILE A 9 0.36 3.72 1.05
CA ILE A 9 1.22 2.62 1.51
C ILE A 9 0.62 1.27 1.11
N GLY A 10 -0.70 1.11 1.21
CA GLY A 10 -1.40 -0.10 0.75
C GLY A 10 -1.18 -0.40 -0.73
N TRP A 11 -1.26 0.62 -1.59
CA TRP A 11 -0.92 0.46 -3.00
C TRP A 11 0.55 0.09 -3.19
N ALA A 12 1.49 0.76 -2.52
CA ALA A 12 2.92 0.45 -2.64
C ALA A 12 3.23 -1.02 -2.29
N VAL A 13 2.59 -1.56 -1.25
CA VAL A 13 2.76 -2.97 -0.85
C VAL A 13 2.15 -3.92 -1.88
N TYR A 14 0.98 -3.59 -2.42
CA TYR A 14 0.36 -4.36 -3.50
C TYR A 14 1.27 -4.47 -4.72
N TYR A 15 1.82 -3.33 -5.18
CA TYR A 15 2.79 -3.30 -6.28
C TYR A 15 4.09 -4.03 -5.94
N LEU A 16 4.55 -3.96 -4.70
CA LEU A 16 5.75 -4.68 -4.26
C LEU A 16 5.56 -6.20 -4.32
N VAL A 17 4.41 -6.71 -3.86
CA VAL A 17 4.09 -8.15 -3.96
C VAL A 17 3.90 -8.57 -5.42
N ALA A 18 3.19 -7.77 -6.20
CA ALA A 18 2.99 -8.02 -7.62
C ALA A 18 4.29 -7.94 -8.44
N SER A 19 5.36 -7.34 -7.91
CA SER A 19 6.68 -7.31 -8.55
C SER A 19 7.45 -8.63 -8.43
N PHE A 20 6.99 -9.57 -7.61
CA PHE A 20 7.59 -10.92 -7.53
C PHE A 20 7.12 -11.85 -8.65
N THR A 21 6.22 -11.42 -9.53
CA THR A 21 5.82 -12.19 -10.70
C THR A 21 6.88 -12.10 -11.81
N SER A 22 7.05 -13.17 -12.58
CA SER A 22 8.01 -13.22 -13.70
C SER A 22 7.67 -12.22 -14.81
N GLU A 23 6.38 -11.98 -15.03
CA GLU A 23 5.88 -10.96 -15.93
C GLU A 23 4.94 -10.01 -15.17
N LEU A 24 5.17 -8.71 -15.33
CA LEU A 24 4.47 -7.68 -14.56
C LEU A 24 3.14 -7.34 -15.25
N PRO A 25 2.00 -7.35 -14.55
CA PRO A 25 0.67 -7.20 -15.17
C PRO A 25 0.47 -5.84 -15.84
N TRP A 26 1.13 -4.79 -15.35
CA TRP A 26 1.08 -3.42 -15.90
C TRP A 26 1.98 -3.19 -17.12
N THR A 27 2.64 -4.23 -17.66
CA THR A 27 3.50 -4.12 -18.85
C THR A 27 2.80 -4.49 -20.14
N LYS A 28 1.71 -5.27 -20.06
CA LYS A 28 0.98 -5.81 -21.21
C LYS A 28 -0.39 -5.16 -21.38
N CYS A 29 -0.79 -4.97 -22.63
CA CYS A 29 -2.14 -4.53 -22.97
C CYS A 29 -3.15 -5.69 -23.14
N THR A 30 -2.74 -6.95 -22.91
CA THR A 30 -3.56 -8.16 -23.16
C THR A 30 -4.42 -8.63 -21.98
N ASN A 31 -4.68 -7.77 -21.00
CA ASN A 31 -5.48 -8.11 -19.82
C ASN A 31 -6.95 -7.69 -19.99
N GLU A 32 -7.85 -8.31 -19.22
CA GLU A 32 -9.30 -8.08 -19.29
C GLU A 32 -9.73 -6.64 -18.93
N TRP A 33 -8.92 -5.95 -18.13
CA TRP A 33 -9.20 -4.57 -17.72
C TRP A 33 -8.75 -3.52 -18.73
N ASN A 34 -7.99 -3.88 -19.77
CA ASN A 34 -7.46 -2.91 -20.72
C ASN A 34 -8.48 -2.54 -21.80
N THR A 35 -8.43 -1.29 -22.25
CA THR A 35 -9.17 -0.82 -23.43
C THR A 35 -8.40 -0.93 -24.73
N ILE A 36 -9.14 -0.77 -25.83
CA ILE A 36 -8.61 -0.73 -27.21
C ILE A 36 -7.57 0.37 -27.41
N ASP A 37 -7.62 1.44 -26.61
CA ASP A 37 -6.67 2.54 -26.66
C ASP A 37 -5.36 2.26 -25.89
N CYS A 38 -5.22 1.07 -25.30
CA CYS A 38 -3.99 0.65 -24.62
C CYS A 38 -2.86 0.38 -25.61
N LEU A 39 -1.75 1.11 -25.49
CA LEU A 39 -0.54 0.89 -26.27
C LEU A 39 0.64 0.49 -25.36
N PRO A 40 1.29 -0.66 -25.62
CA PRO A 40 2.47 -1.04 -24.88
C PRO A 40 3.63 -0.09 -25.21
N VAL A 41 4.49 0.19 -24.24
CA VAL A 41 5.59 1.17 -24.36
C VAL A 41 6.58 0.78 -25.47
N THR A 42 6.67 -0.52 -25.79
CA THR A 42 7.53 -1.07 -26.86
C THR A 42 6.90 -0.95 -28.26
N ALA A 43 5.60 -0.66 -28.37
CA ALA A 43 4.98 -0.45 -29.68
C ALA A 43 5.43 0.90 -30.22
N THR A 44 6.22 0.87 -31.29
CA THR A 44 6.48 2.02 -32.16
C THR A 44 5.18 2.39 -32.88
N ALA A 45 4.31 3.12 -32.20
CA ALA A 45 3.08 3.62 -32.79
C ALA A 45 3.44 4.66 -33.85
N ILE A 46 3.35 4.27 -35.13
CA ILE A 46 3.56 5.14 -36.30
C ILE A 46 2.58 6.33 -36.28
N ARG A 47 1.49 6.24 -35.50
CA ARG A 47 0.62 7.35 -35.08
C ARG A 47 0.02 7.02 -33.70
N PRO A 48 0.49 7.58 -32.57
CA PRO A 48 -0.27 7.49 -31.34
C PRO A 48 -1.60 8.22 -31.60
N ASN A 49 -2.71 7.50 -31.44
CA ASN A 49 -4.02 8.15 -31.38
C ASN A 49 -3.95 9.17 -30.22
N LEU A 50 -4.56 10.36 -30.34
CA LEU A 50 -4.46 11.40 -29.30
C LEU A 50 -4.95 10.91 -27.92
N ASN A 51 -5.77 9.86 -27.92
CA ASN A 51 -6.37 9.24 -26.74
C ASN A 51 -5.66 7.95 -26.27
N SER A 52 -4.46 7.64 -26.80
CA SER A 52 -3.76 6.41 -26.43
C SER A 52 -3.31 6.44 -24.97
N THR A 53 -3.52 5.34 -24.25
CA THR A 53 -3.15 5.20 -22.83
C THR A 53 -2.12 4.11 -22.63
N THR A 54 -1.28 4.26 -21.60
CA THR A 54 -0.28 3.24 -21.26
C THR A 54 -0.90 2.12 -20.42
N PRO A 55 -0.40 0.87 -20.53
CA PRO A 55 -0.90 -0.26 -19.73
C PRO A 55 -0.75 -0.03 -18.23
N ALA A 56 0.26 0.71 -17.80
CA ALA A 56 0.44 1.05 -16.38
C ALA A 56 -0.63 2.01 -15.86
N LYS A 57 -1.06 2.98 -16.68
CA LYS A 57 -2.14 3.90 -16.32
C LYS A 57 -3.48 3.17 -16.26
N GLU A 58 -3.77 2.35 -17.28
CA GLU A 58 -5.00 1.54 -17.34
C GLU A 58 -5.08 0.56 -16.15
N PHE A 59 -3.97 -0.10 -15.80
CA PHE A 59 -3.91 -0.98 -14.63
C PHE A 59 -4.27 -0.22 -13.34
N PHE A 60 -3.69 0.96 -13.12
CA PHE A 60 -3.99 1.73 -11.91
C PHE A 60 -5.43 2.26 -11.90
N GLU A 61 -5.94 2.79 -13.00
CA GLU A 61 -7.28 3.41 -13.03
C GLU A 61 -8.42 2.39 -13.10
N ARG A 62 -8.20 1.23 -13.73
CA ARG A 62 -9.26 0.26 -14.02
C ARG A 62 -9.20 -1.00 -13.17
N GLU A 63 -8.03 -1.40 -12.69
CA GLU A 63 -7.89 -2.57 -11.82
C GLU A 63 -7.74 -2.13 -10.36
N VAL A 64 -6.78 -1.24 -10.06
CA VAL A 64 -6.52 -0.80 -8.68
C VAL A 64 -7.58 0.17 -8.17
N LEU A 65 -7.95 1.19 -8.96
CA LEU A 65 -8.91 2.22 -8.54
C LEU A 65 -10.35 1.90 -9.00
N GLU A 66 -10.51 1.21 -10.13
CA GLU A 66 -11.78 1.03 -10.83
C GLU A 66 -12.64 2.32 -10.92
N GLN A 67 -12.00 3.48 -11.15
CA GLN A 67 -12.66 4.78 -11.03
C GLN A 67 -13.69 5.02 -12.15
N TYR A 68 -13.50 4.36 -13.30
CA TYR A 68 -14.37 4.49 -14.48
C TYR A 68 -15.84 4.03 -14.26
N LYS A 69 -16.13 3.31 -13.17
CA LYS A 69 -17.50 2.85 -12.83
C LYS A 69 -18.32 3.88 -12.04
N SER A 70 -17.73 5.00 -11.63
CA SER A 70 -18.38 5.99 -10.76
C SER A 70 -18.57 7.33 -11.48
N ASP A 71 -19.81 7.80 -11.62
CA ASP A 71 -20.17 9.12 -12.18
C ASP A 71 -19.95 10.29 -11.18
N GLY A 72 -18.85 10.24 -10.41
CA GLY A 72 -18.45 11.29 -9.48
C GLY A 72 -18.97 11.14 -8.04
N LEU A 73 -18.80 12.20 -7.23
CA LEU A 73 -18.98 12.18 -5.76
C LEU A 73 -20.43 11.92 -5.31
N ASN A 74 -21.43 12.16 -6.18
CA ASN A 74 -22.86 12.00 -5.86
C ASN A 74 -23.36 10.55 -5.96
N ARG A 75 -22.59 9.64 -6.56
CA ARG A 75 -22.92 8.20 -6.66
C ARG A 75 -21.71 7.37 -6.24
N MET A 76 -21.49 7.32 -4.94
CA MET A 76 -20.55 6.35 -4.36
C MET A 76 -21.18 4.95 -4.47
N GLY A 77 -20.65 4.15 -5.40
CA GLY A 77 -21.06 2.76 -5.60
C GLY A 77 -20.73 1.85 -4.40
N PRO A 78 -20.93 0.53 -4.52
CA PRO A 78 -20.66 -0.43 -3.45
C PRO A 78 -19.18 -0.41 -3.00
N ILE A 79 -18.94 -0.92 -1.79
CA ILE A 79 -17.62 -0.90 -1.15
C ILE A 79 -16.58 -1.58 -2.06
N LYS A 80 -15.49 -0.86 -2.36
CA LYS A 80 -14.49 -1.30 -3.33
C LYS A 80 -13.47 -2.24 -2.68
N PRO A 81 -13.18 -3.41 -3.26
CA PRO A 81 -12.23 -4.36 -2.69
C PRO A 81 -10.81 -3.77 -2.60
N ALA A 82 -10.39 -2.91 -3.53
CA ALA A 82 -9.07 -2.28 -3.48
C ALA A 82 -8.88 -1.33 -2.27
N LEU A 83 -9.93 -0.62 -1.87
CA LEU A 83 -9.92 0.21 -0.65
C LEU A 83 -9.94 -0.66 0.62
N ALA A 84 -10.67 -1.77 0.60
CA ALA A 84 -10.65 -2.73 1.71
C ALA A 84 -9.28 -3.41 1.84
N LEU A 85 -8.66 -3.78 0.71
CA LEU A 85 -7.34 -4.41 0.63
C LEU A 85 -6.22 -3.49 1.11
N SER A 86 -6.29 -2.18 0.83
CA SER A 86 -5.28 -1.23 1.31
C SER A 86 -5.27 -1.14 2.84
N VAL A 87 -6.45 -1.05 3.46
CA VAL A 87 -6.60 -1.05 4.92
C VAL A 87 -6.11 -2.38 5.50
N PHE A 88 -6.56 -3.51 4.94
CA PHE A 88 -6.16 -4.84 5.40
C PHE A 88 -4.64 -5.06 5.32
N SER A 89 -4.01 -4.63 4.23
CA SER A 89 -2.55 -4.76 4.03
C SER A 89 -1.75 -3.96 5.05
N VAL A 90 -2.17 -2.73 5.36
CA VAL A 90 -1.53 -1.91 6.40
C VAL A 90 -1.70 -2.55 7.79
N PHE A 91 -2.89 -3.09 8.08
CA PHE A 91 -3.14 -3.84 9.31
C PHE A 91 -2.21 -5.04 9.46
N ILE A 92 -1.98 -5.80 8.38
CA ILE A 92 -1.04 -6.91 8.37
C ILE A 92 0.39 -6.45 8.66
N LEU A 93 0.87 -5.38 8.01
CA LEU A 93 2.22 -4.85 8.24
C LEU A 93 2.42 -4.38 9.69
N VAL A 94 1.45 -3.65 10.23
CA VAL A 94 1.47 -3.21 11.63
C VAL A 94 1.43 -4.42 12.56
N TYR A 95 0.58 -5.41 12.28
CA TYR A 95 0.53 -6.65 13.05
C TYR A 95 1.88 -7.38 13.07
N PHE A 96 2.53 -7.57 11.91
CA PHE A 96 3.83 -8.24 11.82
C PHE A 96 4.96 -7.46 12.50
N SER A 97 4.97 -6.13 12.37
CA SER A 97 5.98 -5.29 13.01
C SER A 97 5.85 -5.28 14.54
N LEU A 98 4.61 -5.24 15.05
CA LEU A 98 4.35 -5.39 16.47
C LEU A 98 4.69 -6.81 16.94
N TRP A 99 4.30 -7.85 16.21
CA TRP A 99 4.58 -9.23 16.61
C TRP A 99 6.08 -9.52 16.77
N LYS A 100 6.94 -8.91 15.94
CA LYS A 100 8.39 -8.95 16.14
C LYS A 100 8.90 -8.01 17.26
N GLY A 101 8.25 -6.86 17.49
CA GLY A 101 8.67 -5.86 18.46
C GLY A 101 8.30 -6.11 19.93
N VAL A 102 7.18 -6.82 20.22
CA VAL A 102 6.68 -6.96 21.60
C VAL A 102 7.58 -7.85 22.47
N LYS A 103 8.44 -8.70 21.88
CA LYS A 103 9.32 -9.61 22.64
C LYS A 103 10.47 -8.90 23.40
N SER A 104 10.77 -7.63 23.11
CA SER A 104 11.91 -6.93 23.73
C SER A 104 11.51 -5.83 24.71
N THR A 105 10.29 -5.27 24.59
CA THR A 105 9.91 -4.08 25.38
C THR A 105 9.78 -4.35 26.88
N GLY A 106 9.37 -5.57 27.26
CA GLY A 106 9.19 -5.94 28.67
C GLY A 106 10.48 -6.00 29.50
N LYS A 107 11.62 -6.31 28.87
CA LYS A 107 12.93 -6.32 29.57
C LYS A 107 13.46 -4.91 29.81
N VAL A 108 13.22 -3.99 28.88
CA VAL A 108 13.75 -2.62 28.97
C VAL A 108 12.95 -1.77 29.96
N SER A 109 11.64 -2.00 30.11
CA SER A 109 10.84 -1.34 31.15
C SER A 109 11.28 -1.72 32.56
N GLU A 110 11.64 -2.99 32.77
CA GLU A 110 12.10 -3.50 34.08
C GLU A 110 13.50 -2.97 34.43
N LEU A 111 14.42 -2.92 33.45
CA LEU A 111 15.73 -2.28 33.60
C LEU A 111 15.65 -0.77 33.83
N ARG A 112 14.70 -0.08 33.18
CA ARG A 112 14.50 1.36 33.37
C ARG A 112 13.90 1.69 34.74
N ALA A 113 13.00 0.85 35.24
CA ALA A 113 12.44 0.98 36.58
C ALA A 113 13.48 0.66 37.67
N ALA A 114 14.24 -0.43 37.51
CA ALA A 114 15.31 -0.80 38.44
C ALA A 114 16.37 0.30 38.57
N GLY A 115 16.82 0.88 37.45
CA GLY A 115 17.80 1.99 37.48
C GLY A 115 17.28 3.27 38.13
N ALA A 116 15.97 3.55 38.03
CA ALA A 116 15.36 4.71 38.68
C ALA A 116 15.22 4.52 40.21
N VAL A 117 14.90 3.31 40.66
CA VAL A 117 14.78 2.99 42.09
C VAL A 117 16.15 3.01 42.77
N ASP A 118 17.19 2.47 42.13
CA ASP A 118 18.55 2.44 42.70
C ASP A 118 19.15 3.86 42.85
N SER A 119 18.90 4.74 41.87
CA SER A 119 19.29 6.15 41.95
C SER A 119 18.62 6.93 43.10
N LEU A 120 17.37 6.59 43.42
CA LEU A 120 16.63 7.20 44.54
C LEU A 120 17.12 6.71 45.90
N VAL A 121 17.51 5.43 46.02
CA VAL A 121 18.06 4.86 47.26
C VAL A 121 19.43 5.44 47.60
N VAL A 122 20.27 5.71 46.58
CA VAL A 122 21.58 6.36 46.77
C VAL A 122 21.41 7.82 47.22
N TYR A 123 20.43 8.56 46.69
CA TYR A 123 20.15 9.94 47.09
C TYR A 123 19.61 10.05 48.53
N SER A 124 18.87 9.06 49.02
CA SER A 124 18.28 9.08 50.37
C SER A 124 19.24 8.63 51.50
N ARG A 125 20.45 8.13 51.17
CA ARG A 125 21.46 7.65 52.14
C ARG A 125 22.69 8.57 52.28
N GLY A 126 22.70 9.73 51.62
CA GLY A 126 23.71 10.79 51.80
C GLY A 126 23.14 11.95 52.61
#